data_AF-A0A3C0NE78-F1
#
_entry.id   AF-A0A3C0NE78-F1
#
_cell.length_a   1.000
_cell.length_b   1.000
_cell.length_c   1.000
_cell.angle_alpha   90.00
_cell.angle_beta   90.00
_cell.angle_gamma   90.00
#
_symmetry.space_group_name_H-M   'P 1'
#
loop_
_entity.id
_entity.type
_entity.pdbx_description
1 polymer ?
#
loop_
_entity_poly.entity_id
_entity_poly.type
_entity_poly.pdbx_seq_one_letter_code
_entity_poly.pdbx_strand_id
1 'polypeptide(L)'
;KLRLVHPAESNLIFHLLTLLDDLYSLSPSRHRVDWKKSASNLSQVFLTFYSQCRIWGEVKTENPQLAQARLGLILATQPLLHLLLQDLLGVPAPLEL
;
A
#
# COMPACT_ATOMS: atom_id res chain seq x y z
N LYS A 1 0.29 12.34 -19.11
CA LYS A 1 1.21 12.77 -18.03
C LYS A 1 0.80 11.99 -16.80
N LEU A 2 1.63 11.07 -16.31
CA LEU A 2 1.30 10.20 -15.17
C LEU A 2 1.11 11.06 -13.92
N ARG A 3 -0.13 11.14 -13.43
CA ARG A 3 -0.48 11.90 -12.24
C ARG A 3 -1.48 11.09 -11.41
N LEU A 4 -1.03 10.65 -10.25
CA LEU A 4 -1.90 10.16 -9.20
C LEU A 4 -2.41 11.40 -8.46
N VAL A 5 -3.70 11.68 -8.59
CA VAL A 5 -4.35 12.91 -8.10
C VAL A 5 -5.49 12.62 -7.16
N HIS A 6 -5.98 11.38 -7.14
CA HIS A 6 -7.08 11.00 -6.27
C HIS A 6 -6.58 10.98 -4.82
N PRO A 7 -7.32 11.54 -3.85
CA PRO A 7 -6.89 11.58 -2.46
C PRO A 7 -6.52 10.21 -1.89
N ALA A 8 -7.25 9.15 -2.27
CA ALA A 8 -6.93 7.78 -1.86
C ALA A 8 -5.59 7.25 -2.41
N GLU A 9 -5.15 7.69 -3.60
CA GLU A 9 -3.83 7.33 -4.14
C GLU A 9 -2.72 7.97 -3.30
N SER A 10 -2.82 9.28 -3.06
CA SER A 10 -1.86 10.02 -2.23
C SER A 10 -1.84 9.50 -0.80
N ASN A 11 -3.00 9.15 -0.24
CA ASN A 11 -3.09 8.57 1.10
C ASN A 11 -2.40 7.21 1.19
N LEU A 12 -2.56 6.36 0.17
CA LEU A 12 -1.84 5.08 0.11
C LEU A 12 -0.33 5.30 0.00
N ILE A 13 0.12 6.18 -0.89
CA ILE A 13 1.56 6.53 -1.01
C ILE A 13 2.13 6.98 0.33
N PHE A 14 1.44 7.89 1.02
CA PHE A 14 1.87 8.37 2.33
C PHE A 14 2.06 7.22 3.31
N HIS A 15 1.09 6.31 3.42
CA HIS A 15 1.17 5.18 4.34
C HIS A 15 2.26 4.16 3.96
N LEU A 16 2.50 3.93 2.67
CA LEU A 16 3.61 3.10 2.21
C LEU A 16 4.96 3.70 2.63
N LEU A 17 5.13 5.01 2.46
CA LEU A 17 6.35 5.71 2.85
C LEU A 17 6.54 5.74 4.37
N THR A 18 5.51 6.09 5.14
CA THR A 18 5.58 6.06 6.61
C THR A 18 5.95 4.67 7.13
N LEU A 19 5.37 3.62 6.55
CA LEU A 19 5.72 2.25 6.93
C LEU A 19 7.19 1.93 6.62
N LEU A 20 7.69 2.35 5.46
CA LEU A 20 9.11 2.17 5.12
C LEU A 20 10.00 2.96 6.09
N ASP A 21 9.64 4.18 6.46
CA ASP A 21 10.39 4.98 7.44
C ASP A 21 10.41 4.28 8.82
N ASP A 22 9.28 3.76 9.28
CA ASP A 22 9.19 2.99 10.53
C ASP A 22 10.01 1.70 10.46
N LEU A 23 9.97 1.00 9.33
CA LEU A 23 10.76 -0.20 9.09
C LEU A 23 12.24 0.12 9.10
N TYR A 24 12.73 1.14 8.39
CA TYR A 24 14.16 1.40 8.23
C TYR A 24 14.74 2.41 9.22
N SER A 25 13.92 2.91 10.15
CA SER A 25 14.35 3.78 11.24
C SER A 25 15.49 3.10 12.03
N LEU A 26 16.66 3.76 12.06
CA LEU A 26 17.82 3.38 12.87
C LEU A 26 17.64 3.72 14.37
N SER A 27 16.51 4.31 14.74
CA SER A 27 16.23 4.75 16.10
C SER A 27 15.85 3.57 17.00
N PRO A 28 16.30 3.55 18.28
CA PRO A 28 15.86 2.56 19.27
C PRO A 28 14.34 2.56 19.51
N SER A 29 13.59 3.56 19.01
CA SER A 29 12.13 3.61 19.03
C SER A 29 11.45 2.59 18.10
N ARG A 30 12.18 1.92 17.19
CA ARG A 30 11.65 0.85 16.33
C ARG A 30 10.93 -0.25 17.12
N HIS A 31 11.39 -0.53 18.34
CA HIS A 31 10.77 -1.49 19.26
C HIS A 31 9.42 -1.05 19.84
N ARG A 32 8.95 0.16 19.55
CA ARG A 32 7.66 0.69 20.02
C ARG A 32 6.59 0.78 18.93
N VAL A 33 6.91 0.39 17.69
CA VAL A 33 5.93 0.42 16.60
C VAL A 33 4.90 -0.69 16.81
N ASP A 34 3.62 -0.32 16.81
CA ASP A 34 2.52 -1.27 16.84
C ASP A 34 2.26 -1.81 15.43
N TRP A 35 2.97 -2.88 15.07
CA TRP A 35 2.88 -3.49 13.74
C TRP A 35 1.49 -4.02 13.41
N LYS A 36 0.69 -4.40 14.42
CA LYS A 36 -0.69 -4.85 14.21
C LYS A 36 -1.56 -3.69 13.76
N LYS A 37 -1.41 -2.54 14.41
CA LYS A 37 -2.08 -1.30 14.00
C LYS A 37 -1.61 -0.85 12.61
N SER A 38 -0.31 -0.92 12.32
CA SER A 38 0.22 -0.57 11.00
C SER A 38 -0.33 -1.46 9.89
N ALA A 39 -0.39 -2.77 10.10
CA ALA A 39 -0.98 -3.72 9.13
C ALA A 39 -2.47 -3.47 8.89
N SER A 40 -3.23 -3.24 9.96
CA SER A 40 -4.67 -2.94 9.87
C SER A 40 -4.91 -1.63 9.11
N ASN A 41 -4.12 -0.60 9.41
CA ASN A 41 -4.23 0.70 8.76
C ASN A 41 -3.83 0.64 7.28
N LEU A 42 -2.71 -0.01 6.94
CA LEU A 42 -2.30 -0.17 5.54
C LEU A 42 -3.35 -0.94 4.74
N SER A 43 -3.90 -2.01 5.31
CA SER A 43 -4.99 -2.78 4.68
C SER A 43 -6.22 -1.91 4.40
N GLN A 44 -6.65 -1.11 5.37
CA GLN A 44 -7.82 -0.24 5.22
C GLN A 44 -7.58 0.85 4.17
N VAL A 45 -6.41 1.47 4.17
CA VAL A 45 -6.03 2.49 3.18
C VAL A 45 -5.95 1.87 1.79
N PHE A 46 -5.39 0.66 1.65
CA PHE A 46 -5.35 -0.09 0.41
C PHE A 46 -6.75 -0.42 -0.12
N LEU A 47 -7.66 -0.93 0.72
CA LEU A 47 -9.05 -1.20 0.32
C LEU A 47 -9.80 0.06 -0.10
N THR A 48 -9.53 1.18 0.57
CA THR A 48 -10.11 2.49 0.21
C THR A 48 -9.60 2.93 -1.17
N PHE A 49 -8.29 2.80 -1.43
CA PHE A 49 -7.72 3.04 -2.74
C PHE A 49 -8.35 2.12 -3.80
N TYR A 50 -8.37 0.81 -3.57
CA TYR A 50 -8.86 -0.17 -4.53
C TYR A 50 -10.34 0.03 -4.89
N SER A 51 -11.17 0.37 -3.90
CA SER A 51 -12.60 0.64 -4.13
C SER A 51 -12.88 1.95 -4.86
N GLN A 52 -12.07 2.99 -4.63
CA GLN A 52 -12.31 4.33 -5.18
C GLN A 52 -11.55 4.62 -6.48
N CYS A 53 -10.44 3.91 -6.74
CA CYS A 53 -9.53 4.19 -7.85
C CYS A 53 -9.64 3.11 -8.93
N ARG A 54 -10.63 3.25 -9.81
CA ARG A 54 -10.89 2.30 -10.91
C ARG A 54 -9.65 2.08 -11.80
N ILE A 55 -9.24 0.83 -11.97
CA ILE A 55 -8.07 0.45 -12.80
C ILE A 55 -8.52 -0.03 -14.18
N TRP A 56 -9.58 -0.82 -14.20
CA TRP A 56 -10.09 -1.50 -15.39
C TRP A 56 -11.26 -0.76 -16.04
N GLY A 57 -11.71 -1.24 -17.20
CA GLY A 57 -12.76 -0.59 -17.99
C GLY A 57 -12.23 0.67 -18.69
N GLU A 58 -13.03 1.73 -18.69
CA GLU A 58 -12.76 3.00 -19.39
C GLU A 58 -11.39 3.60 -19.01
N VAL A 59 -10.96 3.47 -17.75
CA VAL A 59 -9.65 3.99 -17.33
C VAL A 59 -8.51 3.31 -18.08
N LYS A 60 -8.57 2.00 -18.32
CA LYS A 60 -7.51 1.28 -19.06
C LYS A 60 -7.48 1.67 -20.53
N THR A 61 -8.64 1.92 -21.14
CA THR A 61 -8.75 2.22 -22.57
C THR A 61 -8.46 3.69 -22.86
N GLU A 62 -8.96 4.60 -22.04
CA GLU A 62 -8.87 6.05 -22.25
C GLU A 62 -7.65 6.66 -21.56
N ASN A 63 -7.19 6.08 -20.45
CA ASN A 63 -6.06 6.58 -19.68
C ASN A 63 -5.12 5.44 -19.20
N PRO A 64 -4.49 4.70 -20.13
CA PRO A 64 -3.66 3.54 -19.81
C PRO A 64 -2.50 3.87 -18.86
N GLN A 65 -1.94 5.08 -18.92
CA GLN A 65 -0.88 5.54 -18.01
C GLN A 65 -1.37 5.60 -16.56
N LEU A 66 -2.61 6.07 -16.33
CA LEU A 66 -3.20 6.10 -14.99
C LEU A 66 -3.50 4.69 -14.49
N ALA A 67 -4.04 3.81 -15.34
CA ALA A 67 -4.24 2.40 -14.98
C ALA A 67 -2.92 1.73 -14.59
N GLN A 68 -1.85 1.95 -15.36
CA GLN A 68 -0.51 1.43 -15.06
C GLN A 68 0.03 1.98 -13.73
N ALA A 69 -0.15 3.28 -13.45
CA ALA A 69 0.28 3.88 -12.18
C ALA A 69 -0.43 3.23 -10.98
N ARG A 70 -1.73 2.99 -11.08
CA ARG A 70 -2.54 2.33 -10.04
C ARG A 70 -2.14 0.87 -9.84
N LEU A 71 -1.83 0.15 -10.92
CA LEU A 71 -1.26 -1.19 -10.82
C LEU A 71 0.10 -1.17 -10.10
N GLY A 72 0.93 -0.17 -10.36
CA GLY A 72 2.18 0.05 -9.63
C GLY A 72 1.97 0.21 -8.12
N LEU A 73 0.92 0.94 -7.70
CA LEU A 73 0.57 1.07 -6.28
C LEU A 73 0.14 -0.27 -5.66
N ILE A 74 -0.58 -1.11 -6.39
CA ILE A 74 -0.91 -2.47 -5.93
C ILE A 74 0.38 -3.26 -5.69
N LEU A 75 1.24 -3.35 -6.72
CA LEU A 75 2.49 -4.10 -6.65
C LEU A 75 3.44 -3.60 -5.56
N ALA A 76 3.42 -2.31 -5.23
CA ALA A 76 4.20 -1.75 -4.13
C ALA A 76 3.62 -2.09 -2.75
N THR A 77 2.31 -2.28 -2.64
CA THR A 77 1.62 -2.55 -1.37
C THR A 77 1.75 -4.02 -0.95
N GLN A 78 1.63 -4.94 -1.90
CA GLN A 78 1.66 -6.39 -1.69
C GLN A 78 2.87 -6.88 -0.85
N PRO A 79 4.13 -6.58 -1.21
CA PRO A 79 5.28 -7.05 -0.44
C PRO A 79 5.34 -6.47 0.97
N LEU A 80 4.80 -5.26 1.18
CA LEU A 80 4.76 -4.63 2.50
C LEU A 80 3.69 -5.26 3.39
N LEU A 81 2.50 -5.57 2.85
CA LEU A 81 1.50 -6.34 3.59
C LEU A 81 2.00 -7.75 3.91
N HIS A 82 2.68 -8.40 2.97
CA HIS A 82 3.29 -9.71 3.20
C HIS A 82 4.32 -9.65 4.33
N LEU A 83 5.27 -8.71 4.29
CA LEU A 83 6.27 -8.49 5.34
C LEU A 83 5.61 -8.25 6.70
N LEU A 84 4.60 -7.37 6.76
CA LEU A 84 3.89 -7.07 8.00
C LEU A 84 3.21 -8.32 8.59
N LEU A 85 2.50 -9.08 7.76
CA LEU A 85 1.75 -10.25 8.21
C LEU A 85 2.69 -11.39 8.59
N GLN A 86 3.58 -11.78 7.68
CA GLN A 86 4.39 -12.98 7.83
C GLN A 86 5.58 -12.77 8.76
N ASP A 87 6.36 -11.72 8.53
CA ASP A 87 7.65 -11.55 9.22
C ASP A 87 7.52 -10.80 10.55
N LEU A 88 6.57 -9.85 10.65
CA LEU A 88 6.40 -9.06 11.87
C LEU A 88 5.28 -9.56 12.79
N LEU A 89 4.20 -10.12 12.24
CA LEU A 89 3.05 -10.60 13.01
C LEU A 89 2.96 -12.13 13.12
N GLY A 90 3.75 -12.88 12.35
CA GLY A 90 3.72 -14.35 12.35
C GLY A 90 2.43 -14.95 11.81
N VAL A 91 1.66 -14.18 11.02
CA VAL A 91 0.42 -14.60 10.37
C VAL A 91 0.73 -14.96 8.92
N PRO A 92 0.35 -16.16 8.43
CA PRO A 92 0.59 -16.54 7.05
C PRO A 92 -0.12 -15.56 6.10
N ALA A 93 0.65 -14.96 5.20
CA ALA A 93 0.15 -14.06 4.18
C ALA A 93 -0.32 -14.87 2.96
N PRO A 94 -1.50 -14.58 2.36
CA PRO A 94 -1.93 -15.23 1.13
C PRO A 94 -0.94 -14.99 0.00
N LEU A 95 -0.66 -16.01 -0.82
CA LEU A 95 0.26 -15.90 -1.96
C LEU A 95 -0.28 -14.97 -3.06
N GLU A 96 -1.60 -14.78 -3.08
CA GLU A 96 -2.36 -14.00 -4.06
C GLU A 96 -2.49 -12.52 -3.68
N LEU A 97 -1.90 -12.11 -2.54
CA LEU A 97 -1.90 -10.73 -2.08
C LEU A 97 -1.52 -9.79 -3.20
#